data_AF-A0A847P0P2-F1
#
_entry.id   AF-A0A847P0P2-F1
#
_cell.length_a   1.000
_cell.length_b   1.000
_cell.length_c   1.000
_cell.angle_alpha   90.00
_cell.angle_beta   90.00
_cell.angle_gamma   90.00
#
_symmetry.space_group_name_H-M   'P 1'
#
loop_
_entity.id
_entity.type
_entity.pdbx_description
1 polymer ?
#
loop_
_entity_poly.entity_id
_entity_poly.type
_entity_poly.pdbx_seq_one_letter_code
_entity_poly.pdbx_strand_id
1 'polypeptide(L)'
;MSYPLSQFLLDAYDYHHVTPSKQKKGINFPIQIDDQDDNDKLNEFCNIFVTVKPKNIIKLELIGNFPVTKELVDLSTNLNGFIDPLQSKLVLYLKIDQIDVIMDFADKIRKTSFLGPAISNPNWLTISSRTISSLYRFARIIKEYKAIKR
;
A
#
# COMPACT_ATOMS: atom_id res chain seq x y z
N MET A 1 -23.75 -15.51 2.35
CA MET A 1 -23.04 -14.85 3.48
C MET A 1 -22.09 -13.82 2.89
N SER A 2 -22.07 -12.57 3.38
CA SER A 2 -21.13 -11.57 2.84
C SER A 2 -19.71 -11.89 3.29
N TYR A 3 -18.78 -12.08 2.36
CA TYR A 3 -17.38 -12.30 2.70
C TYR A 3 -16.76 -10.99 3.23
N PRO A 4 -16.27 -10.92 4.49
CA PRO A 4 -15.67 -9.71 5.01
C PRO A 4 -14.42 -9.33 4.22
N LEU A 5 -14.22 -8.03 3.94
CA LEU A 5 -13.07 -7.56 3.16
C LEU A 5 -11.74 -7.95 3.82
N SER A 6 -11.67 -7.88 5.15
CA SER A 6 -10.49 -8.30 5.91
C SER A 6 -10.13 -9.77 5.66
N GLN A 7 -11.13 -10.66 5.64
CA GLN A 7 -10.90 -12.08 5.36
C GLN A 7 -10.50 -12.30 3.90
N PHE A 8 -11.12 -11.60 2.95
CA PHE A 8 -10.73 -11.67 1.54
C PHE A 8 -9.28 -11.26 1.31
N LEU A 9 -8.84 -10.20 1.98
CA LEU A 9 -7.45 -9.75 1.90
C LEU A 9 -6.51 -10.75 2.57
N LEU A 10 -6.87 -11.28 3.74
CA LEU A 10 -6.07 -12.32 4.39
C LEU A 10 -5.86 -13.49 3.44
N ASP A 11 -6.92 -14.07 2.88
CA ASP A 11 -6.79 -15.21 1.96
C ASP A 11 -5.95 -14.91 0.71
N ALA A 12 -6.04 -13.68 0.18
CA ALA A 12 -5.30 -13.26 -1.01
C ALA A 12 -3.79 -13.09 -0.75
N TYR A 13 -3.38 -12.81 0.50
CA TYR A 13 -1.99 -12.52 0.86
C TYR A 13 -1.35 -13.57 1.79
N ASP A 14 -2.13 -14.41 2.50
CA ASP A 14 -1.65 -15.54 3.34
C ASP A 14 -0.97 -16.65 2.53
N TYR A 15 -1.00 -16.58 1.20
CA TYR A 15 -0.36 -17.57 0.35
C TYR A 15 1.18 -17.54 0.41
N HIS A 16 1.78 -16.51 1.03
CA HIS A 16 3.23 -16.32 1.00
C HIS A 16 3.96 -16.40 2.35
N HIS A 17 3.35 -16.10 3.50
CA HIS A 17 4.06 -16.12 4.78
C HIS A 17 3.19 -16.58 5.97
N VAL A 18 3.60 -17.72 6.54
CA VAL A 18 3.24 -18.26 7.85
C VAL A 18 1.92 -19.03 7.94
N THR A 19 2.04 -20.20 8.54
CA THR A 19 0.99 -21.17 8.91
C THR A 19 -0.31 -20.50 9.38
N PRO A 20 -1.48 -20.99 8.93
CA PRO A 20 -2.78 -20.44 9.31
C PRO A 20 -3.05 -20.77 10.78
N SER A 21 -2.52 -19.95 11.69
CA SER A 21 -2.99 -19.94 13.06
C SER A 21 -4.43 -19.46 13.00
N LYS A 22 -5.35 -20.17 13.67
CA LYS A 22 -6.77 -19.82 13.75
C LYS A 22 -6.94 -18.40 14.31
N GLN A 23 -6.86 -17.38 13.45
CA GLN A 23 -6.96 -15.99 13.88
C GLN A 23 -8.43 -15.66 14.13
N LYS A 24 -8.69 -15.16 15.35
CA LYS A 24 -10.03 -14.80 15.82
C LYS A 24 -10.66 -13.79 14.86
N LYS A 25 -11.88 -14.11 14.39
CA LYS A 25 -12.75 -13.18 13.65
C LYS A 25 -12.82 -11.84 14.39
N GLY A 26 -12.36 -10.75 13.74
CA GLY A 26 -12.70 -9.38 14.13
C GLY A 26 -11.57 -8.39 14.37
N ILE A 27 -10.33 -8.61 13.95
CA ILE A 27 -9.22 -7.74 14.40
C ILE A 27 -8.62 -6.90 13.26
N ASN A 28 -8.44 -5.60 13.55
CA ASN A 28 -7.74 -4.57 12.76
C ASN A 28 -6.23 -4.88 12.62
N PHE A 29 -5.86 -6.06 12.14
CA PHE A 29 -4.45 -6.39 11.92
C PHE A 29 -3.94 -5.77 10.62
N PRO A 30 -2.72 -5.21 10.62
CA PRO A 30 -2.04 -4.85 9.40
C PRO A 30 -1.66 -6.12 8.62
N ILE A 31 -2.08 -6.19 7.37
CA ILE A 31 -1.73 -7.21 6.39
C ILE A 31 -0.58 -6.63 5.56
N GLN A 32 0.57 -7.28 5.55
CA GLN A 32 1.67 -6.89 4.67
C GLN A 32 1.33 -7.32 3.23
N ILE A 33 1.44 -6.40 2.29
CA ILE A 33 1.06 -6.60 0.88
C ILE A 33 2.19 -6.28 -0.10
N ASP A 34 3.32 -5.79 0.40
CA ASP A 34 4.53 -5.66 -0.41
C ASP A 34 5.10 -7.03 -0.78
N ASP A 35 5.83 -7.05 -1.88
CA ASP A 35 6.47 -8.24 -2.45
C ASP A 35 7.96 -8.23 -2.09
N GLN A 36 8.34 -7.69 -0.92
CA GLN A 36 9.74 -7.63 -0.52
C GLN A 36 10.25 -9.04 -0.14
N ASP A 37 11.42 -9.40 -0.66
CA ASP A 37 12.13 -10.64 -0.33
C ASP A 37 13.23 -10.37 0.72
N ASP A 38 13.68 -11.41 1.42
CA ASP A 38 14.74 -11.34 2.45
C ASP A 38 16.07 -10.83 1.87
N ASN A 39 16.27 -10.99 0.55
CA ASN A 39 17.47 -10.54 -0.16
C ASN A 39 17.35 -9.12 -0.73
N ASP A 40 16.17 -8.49 -0.66
CA ASP A 40 15.97 -7.16 -1.21
C ASP A 40 16.64 -6.10 -0.32
N LYS A 41 17.30 -5.14 -0.96
CA LYS A 41 17.95 -4.06 -0.22
C LYS A 41 16.89 -3.16 0.41
N LEU A 42 16.95 -3.03 1.73
CA LEU A 42 16.01 -2.23 2.54
C LEU A 42 15.88 -0.77 2.10
N ASN A 43 16.89 -0.23 1.42
CA ASN A 43 16.91 1.15 0.96
C ASN A 43 16.21 1.36 -0.40
N GLU A 44 15.88 0.28 -1.12
CA GLU A 44 15.21 0.33 -2.43
C GLU A 44 13.73 -0.09 -2.34
N PHE A 45 13.27 -0.58 -1.18
CA PHE A 45 11.91 -1.05 -0.97
C PHE A 45 11.13 -0.24 0.06
N CYS A 46 9.83 -0.11 -0.19
CA CYS A 46 8.88 0.35 0.82
C CYS A 46 8.04 -0.84 1.28
N ASN A 47 7.91 -0.99 2.60
CA ASN A 47 6.94 -1.89 3.19
C ASN A 47 5.55 -1.29 3.00
N ILE A 48 4.58 -2.13 2.64
CA ILE A 48 3.21 -1.71 2.40
C ILE A 48 2.29 -2.54 3.27
N PHE A 49 1.55 -1.87 4.15
CA PHE A 49 0.59 -2.50 5.05
C PHE A 49 -0.82 -2.03 4.76
N VAL A 50 -1.78 -2.95 4.86
CA VAL A 50 -3.21 -2.68 4.75
C VAL A 50 -3.92 -3.10 6.02
N THR A 51 -4.68 -2.19 6.62
CA THR A 51 -5.61 -2.51 7.71
C THR A 51 -7.03 -2.18 7.29
N VAL A 52 -7.95 -3.14 7.43
CA VAL A 52 -9.38 -2.88 7.24
C VAL A 52 -9.98 -2.40 8.57
N LYS A 53 -10.37 -1.13 8.61
CA LYS A 53 -11.05 -0.49 9.72
C LYS A 53 -12.58 -0.70 9.64
N PRO A 54 -13.33 -0.41 10.73
CA PRO A 54 -14.79 -0.43 10.69
C PRO A 54 -15.35 0.39 9.52
N LYS A 55 -16.55 0.01 9.05
CA LYS A 55 -17.20 0.60 7.86
C LYS A 55 -16.44 0.36 6.53
N ASN A 56 -15.62 -0.69 6.46
CA ASN A 56 -14.81 -1.05 5.27
C ASN A 56 -13.87 0.07 4.82
N ILE A 57 -13.35 0.86 5.76
CA ILE A 57 -12.31 1.85 5.47
C ILE A 57 -10.97 1.11 5.42
N ILE A 58 -10.29 1.21 4.28
CA ILE A 58 -8.96 0.67 4.04
C ILE A 58 -7.95 1.71 4.48
N LYS A 59 -7.14 1.38 5.49
CA LYS A 59 -5.94 2.15 5.84
C LYS A 59 -4.76 1.53 5.12
N LEU A 60 -4.19 2.23 4.14
CA LEU A 60 -2.97 1.83 3.44
C LEU A 60 -1.79 2.61 4.01
N GLU A 61 -0.73 1.93 4.41
CA GLU A 61 0.47 2.52 4.99
C GLU A 61 1.68 2.13 4.14
N LEU A 62 2.40 3.12 3.63
CA LEU A 62 3.68 2.94 2.95
C LEU A 62 4.77 3.43 3.89
N ILE A 63 5.73 2.57 4.20
CA ILE A 63 6.84 2.87 5.11
C ILE A 63 8.14 2.55 4.38
N GLY A 64 8.99 3.55 4.19
CA GLY A 64 10.26 3.38 3.51
C GLY A 64 10.80 4.68 2.95
N ASN A 65 11.96 4.61 2.33
CA ASN A 65 12.62 5.79 1.79
C ASN A 65 12.07 6.12 0.40
N PHE A 66 10.95 6.84 0.35
CA PHE A 66 10.40 7.41 -0.86
C PHE A 66 10.44 8.95 -0.84
N PRO A 67 10.70 9.61 -1.98
CA PRO A 67 10.63 11.06 -2.07
C PRO A 67 9.22 11.57 -1.79
N VAL A 68 9.10 12.44 -0.78
CA VAL A 68 7.85 13.13 -0.46
C VAL A 68 7.76 14.40 -1.29
N THR A 69 6.93 14.39 -2.33
CA THR A 69 6.63 15.58 -3.14
C THR A 69 5.37 16.27 -2.65
N LYS A 70 5.22 17.55 -2.98
CA LYS A 70 3.98 18.30 -2.72
C LYS A 70 2.75 17.58 -3.30
N GLU A 71 2.87 17.00 -4.48
CA GLU A 71 1.77 16.25 -5.10
C GLU A 71 1.35 15.01 -4.29
N LEU A 72 2.31 14.29 -3.70
CA LEU A 72 2.02 13.15 -2.83
C LEU A 72 1.40 13.60 -1.51
N VAL A 73 1.85 14.74 -0.96
CA VAL A 73 1.23 15.37 0.21
C VAL A 73 -0.23 15.72 -0.10
N ASP A 74 -0.48 16.49 -1.16
CA ASP A 74 -1.82 16.94 -1.57
C ASP A 74 -2.75 15.74 -1.80
N LEU A 75 -2.26 14.71 -2.51
CA LEU A 75 -3.02 13.49 -2.76
C LEU A 75 -3.34 12.73 -1.46
N SER A 76 -2.39 12.65 -0.53
CA SER A 76 -2.62 12.01 0.76
C SER A 76 -3.68 12.75 1.57
N THR A 77 -3.61 14.08 1.63
CA THR A 77 -4.56 14.93 2.35
C THR A 77 -5.97 14.84 1.78
N ASN A 78 -6.10 14.82 0.44
CA ASN A 78 -7.40 14.65 -0.24
C ASN A 78 -8.08 13.31 0.09
N LEU A 79 -7.30 12.30 0.47
CA LEU A 79 -7.78 10.99 0.91
C LEU A 79 -7.87 10.86 2.44
N ASN A 80 -7.94 11.99 3.16
CA ASN A 80 -7.91 12.06 4.63
C ASN A 80 -6.69 11.36 5.27
N GLY A 81 -5.65 11.16 4.46
CA GLY A 81 -4.38 10.60 4.84
C GLY A 81 -3.41 11.66 5.37
N PHE A 82 -2.19 11.21 5.63
CA PHE A 82 -1.11 12.08 6.07
C PHE A 82 0.24 11.50 5.70
N ILE A 83 1.26 12.35 5.72
CA ILE A 83 2.66 11.95 5.62
C ILE A 83 3.32 12.29 6.95
N ASP A 84 4.06 11.34 7.50
CA ASP A 84 4.95 11.50 8.64
C ASP A 84 6.40 11.43 8.13
N PRO A 85 7.06 12.58 7.92
CA PRO A 85 8.43 12.62 7.43
C PRO A 85 9.45 12.05 8.42
N LEU A 86 9.14 12.05 9.72
CA LEU A 86 10.05 11.53 10.75
C LEU A 86 10.12 10.00 10.72
N GLN A 87 9.01 9.36 10.33
CA GLN A 87 8.91 7.91 10.19
C GLN A 87 9.04 7.42 8.75
N SER A 88 9.31 8.32 7.79
CA SER A 88 9.28 8.02 6.35
C SER A 88 8.02 7.24 5.95
N LYS A 89 6.88 7.74 6.42
CA LYS A 89 5.61 7.02 6.40
C LYS A 89 4.53 7.85 5.72
N LEU A 90 3.77 7.21 4.84
CA LEU A 90 2.59 7.79 4.22
C LEU A 90 1.39 6.89 4.51
N VAL A 91 0.29 7.51 4.92
CA VAL A 91 -0.96 6.83 5.25
C VAL A 91 -2.07 7.37 4.37
N LEU A 92 -2.85 6.48 3.76
CA LEU A 92 -4.08 6.80 3.01
C LEU A 92 -5.28 6.10 3.65
N TYR A 93 -6.43 6.78 3.69
CA TYR A 93 -7.69 6.19 4.11
C TYR A 93 -8.67 6.16 2.93
N LEU A 94 -9.04 4.96 2.52
CA LEU A 94 -9.76 4.72 1.27
C LEU A 94 -11.02 3.91 1.53
N LYS A 95 -12.09 4.23 0.81
CA LYS A 95 -13.21 3.30 0.63
C LYS A 95 -12.91 2.38 -0.56
N ILE A 96 -13.60 1.24 -0.61
CA ILE A 96 -13.52 0.30 -1.74
C ILE A 96 -13.77 1.00 -3.09
N ASP A 97 -14.70 1.96 -3.12
CA ASP A 97 -15.03 2.73 -4.34
C ASP A 97 -13.95 3.73 -4.76
N GLN A 98 -12.98 4.02 -3.91
CA GLN A 98 -11.88 4.96 -4.18
C GLN A 98 -10.59 4.24 -4.57
N ILE A 99 -10.61 2.91 -4.75
CA ILE A 99 -9.38 2.14 -4.95
C ILE A 99 -8.65 2.50 -6.24
N ASP A 100 -9.35 3.00 -7.26
CA ASP A 100 -8.73 3.43 -8.52
C ASP A 100 -7.64 4.50 -8.31
N VAL A 101 -7.77 5.32 -7.27
CA VAL A 101 -6.77 6.35 -6.92
C VAL A 101 -5.41 5.73 -6.55
N ILE A 102 -5.36 4.47 -6.11
CA ILE A 102 -4.09 3.76 -5.85
C ILE A 102 -3.27 3.59 -7.13
N MET A 103 -3.92 3.47 -8.30
CA MET A 103 -3.19 3.36 -9.57
C MET A 103 -2.47 4.67 -9.89
N ASP A 104 -3.15 5.80 -9.74
CA ASP A 104 -2.58 7.13 -9.95
C ASP A 104 -1.46 7.43 -8.94
N PHE A 105 -1.68 7.03 -7.68
CA PHE A 105 -0.70 7.16 -6.61
C PHE A 105 0.58 6.35 -6.91
N ALA A 106 0.43 5.09 -7.32
CA ALA A 106 1.56 4.24 -7.69
C ALA A 106 2.32 4.79 -8.91
N ASP A 107 1.62 5.31 -9.92
CA ASP A 107 2.26 5.94 -11.07
C ASP A 107 3.03 7.23 -10.69
N LYS A 108 2.48 8.04 -9.79
CA LYS A 108 3.17 9.22 -9.25
C LYS A 108 4.43 8.84 -8.48
N ILE A 109 4.36 7.84 -7.60
CA ILE A 109 5.53 7.32 -6.88
C ILE A 109 6.59 6.88 -7.89
N ARG A 110 6.20 6.10 -8.90
CA ARG A 110 7.09 5.61 -9.95
C ARG A 110 7.77 6.76 -10.71
N LYS A 111 7.00 7.72 -11.22
CA LYS A 111 7.55 8.87 -11.97
C LYS A 111 8.49 9.68 -11.10
N THR A 112 8.11 9.90 -9.84
CA THR A 112 8.89 10.66 -8.88
C THR A 112 10.21 9.95 -8.56
N SER A 113 10.19 8.64 -8.26
CA SER A 113 11.41 7.91 -7.91
C SER A 113 12.47 7.93 -9.02
N PHE A 114 12.07 7.91 -10.30
CA PHE A 114 12.99 8.00 -11.44
C PHE A 114 13.57 9.39 -11.72
N LEU A 115 13.04 10.46 -11.11
CA LEU A 115 13.58 11.82 -11.28
C LEU A 115 14.84 12.06 -10.46
N GLY A 116 15.09 11.30 -9.39
CA GLY A 116 16.24 11.49 -8.49
C GLY A 116 17.60 11.54 -9.19
N PRO A 117 17.93 10.56 -10.05
CA PRO A 117 19.16 10.57 -10.83
C PRO A 117 19.26 11.78 -11.78
N ALA A 118 18.13 12.25 -12.33
CA ALA A 118 18.10 13.35 -13.29
C ALA A 118 18.37 14.72 -12.63
N ILE A 119 18.05 14.87 -11.34
CA ILE A 119 18.27 16.10 -10.56
C ILE A 119 19.51 16.02 -9.65
N SER A 120 20.30 14.95 -9.75
CA SER A 120 21.51 14.69 -8.95
C SER A 120 21.29 14.84 -7.43
N ASN A 121 20.12 14.45 -6.92
CA ASN A 121 19.83 14.52 -5.49
C ASN A 121 20.22 13.19 -4.82
N PRO A 122 21.31 13.12 -4.03
CA PRO A 122 21.80 11.88 -3.44
C PRO A 122 20.86 11.31 -2.36
N ASN A 123 19.95 12.12 -1.82
CA ASN A 123 18.96 11.67 -0.83
C ASN A 123 17.69 11.09 -1.49
N TRP A 124 17.62 11.13 -2.82
CA TRP A 124 16.47 10.66 -3.58
C TRP A 124 16.71 9.22 -4.05
N LEU A 125 16.22 8.28 -3.24
CA LEU A 125 16.37 6.86 -3.55
C LEU A 125 15.36 6.42 -4.61
N THR A 126 15.82 5.56 -5.50
CA THR A 126 14.94 4.88 -6.47
C THR A 126 14.10 3.86 -5.72
N ILE A 127 12.80 3.87 -5.97
CA ILE A 127 11.88 2.87 -5.43
C ILE A 127 11.82 1.70 -6.39
N SER A 128 11.91 0.50 -5.85
CA SER A 128 11.78 -0.75 -6.58
C SER A 128 10.47 -0.82 -7.35
N SER A 129 10.56 -1.31 -8.59
CA SER A 129 9.39 -1.61 -9.42
C SER A 129 8.45 -2.63 -8.77
N ARG A 130 8.95 -3.46 -7.83
CA ARG A 130 8.15 -4.41 -7.06
C ARG A 130 7.23 -3.70 -6.07
N THR A 131 7.65 -2.63 -5.41
CA THR A 131 6.76 -1.78 -4.58
C THR A 131 5.59 -1.22 -5.40
N ILE A 132 5.85 -0.74 -6.61
CA ILE A 132 4.80 -0.25 -7.52
C ILE A 132 3.85 -1.39 -7.92
N SER A 133 4.42 -2.55 -8.22
CA SER A 133 3.66 -3.74 -8.61
C SER A 133 2.74 -4.24 -7.49
N SER A 134 3.17 -4.16 -6.23
CA SER A 134 2.36 -4.49 -5.05
C SER A 134 1.14 -3.56 -4.93
N LEU A 135 1.29 -2.26 -5.18
CA LEU A 135 0.16 -1.31 -5.16
C LEU A 135 -0.86 -1.63 -6.27
N TYR A 136 -0.39 -1.95 -7.47
CA TYR A 136 -1.26 -2.37 -8.57
C TYR A 136 -1.98 -3.69 -8.29
N ARG A 137 -1.26 -4.69 -7.74
CA ARG A 137 -1.83 -5.97 -7.31
C ARG A 137 -2.93 -5.75 -6.27
N PHE A 138 -2.69 -4.89 -5.29
CA PHE A 138 -3.68 -4.53 -4.28
C PHE A 138 -4.93 -3.90 -4.88
N ALA A 139 -4.78 -2.92 -5.77
CA ALA A 139 -5.91 -2.29 -6.43
C ALA A 139 -6.75 -3.32 -7.22
N ARG A 140 -6.10 -4.27 -7.90
CA ARG A 140 -6.76 -5.36 -8.61
C ARG A 140 -7.55 -6.29 -7.67
N ILE A 141 -6.95 -6.74 -6.57
CA ILE A 141 -7.60 -7.63 -5.59
C ILE A 141 -8.87 -6.98 -5.02
N ILE A 142 -8.82 -5.69 -4.69
CA ILE A 142 -10.00 -4.96 -4.20
C ILE A 142 -11.09 -4.83 -5.28
N LYS A 143 -10.73 -4.64 -6.55
CA LYS A 143 -11.68 -4.65 -7.67
C LYS A 143 -12.34 -6.01 -7.85
N GLU A 144 -11.58 -7.10 -7.73
CA GLU A 144 -12.10 -8.47 -7.75
C GLU A 144 -13.10 -8.68 -6.61
N TYR A 145 -12.77 -8.26 -5.39
CA TYR A 145 -13.70 -8.27 -4.26
C TYR A 145 -15.00 -7.51 -4.53
N LYS A 146 -14.89 -6.30 -5.10
CA LYS A 146 -16.04 -5.47 -5.47
C LYS A 146 -16.93 -6.14 -6.51
N ALA A 147 -16.35 -6.88 -7.45
CA ALA A 147 -17.09 -7.63 -8.47
C ALA A 147 -17.84 -8.83 -7.87
N ILE A 148 -17.24 -9.55 -6.92
CA ILE A 148 -17.85 -10.72 -6.26
C ILE A 148 -19.03 -10.31 -5.35
N LYS A 149 -18.99 -9.09 -4.80
CA LYS A 149 -20.03 -8.56 -3.91
C LYS A 149 -21.24 -7.94 -4.61
N ARG A 150 -21.16 -7.71 -5.93
CA ARG A 150 -22.28 -7.22 -6.74
C ARG A 150 -23.19 -8.39 -7.13
#